data_AF-A0A9E3EUW7-F1
#
_entry.id   AF-A0A9E3EUW7-F1
#
_cell.length_a   1.000
_cell.length_b   1.000
_cell.length_c   1.000
_cell.angle_alpha   90.00
_cell.angle_beta   90.00
_cell.angle_gamma   90.00
#
_symmetry.space_group_name_H-M   'P 1'
#
loop_
_entity.id
_entity.type
_entity.pdbx_description
1 polymer ?
#
loop_
_entity_poly.entity_id
_entity_poly.type
_entity_poly.pdbx_seq_one_letter_code
_entity_poly.pdbx_strand_id
1 'polypeptide(L)' 'MALRDRFRGASIAESLALRAAGDPHRTFVVLGDRRFTYEQVDARSDALAAALHELGIEAG' A
#
# COMPACT_ATOMS: atom_id res chain seq x y z
N MET A 1 -6.27 -20.03 8.19
CA MET A 1 -5.91 -19.66 6.81
C MET A 1 -4.52 -19.03 6.84
N ALA A 2 -3.55 -19.60 6.12
CA ALA A 2 -2.22 -19.03 6.07
C ALA A 2 -2.25 -17.69 5.31
N LEU A 3 -1.46 -16.70 5.73
CA LEU A 3 -1.40 -15.37 5.09
C LEU A 3 -1.16 -15.47 3.56
N ARG A 4 -0.38 -16.48 3.14
CA ARG A 4 -0.14 -16.81 1.73
C ARG A 4 -1.38 -17.21 0.94
N ASP A 5 -2.32 -17.92 1.56
CA ASP A 5 -3.53 -18.37 0.86
C ASP A 5 -4.50 -17.20 0.65
N ARG A 6 -4.51 -16.23 1.58
CA ARG A 6 -5.37 -15.04 1.50
C ARG A 6 -5.01 -14.11 0.34
N PHE A 7 -3.76 -14.07 -0.07
CA PHE A 7 -3.24 -13.16 -1.10
C PHE A 7 -2.68 -13.89 -2.31
N ARG A 8 -3.05 -15.16 -2.50
CA ARG A 8 -2.58 -15.97 -3.63
C ARG A 8 -3.09 -15.35 -4.93
N GLY A 9 -2.17 -15.01 -5.85
CA GLY A 9 -2.49 -14.40 -7.14
C GLY A 9 -2.62 -12.87 -7.11
N ALA A 10 -2.55 -12.24 -5.93
CA ALA A 10 -2.44 -10.79 -5.81
C ALA A 10 -0.97 -10.36 -5.84
N SER A 11 -0.70 -9.25 -6.52
CA SER A 11 0.54 -8.49 -6.36
C SER A 11 0.66 -7.94 -4.93
N ILE A 12 1.86 -7.49 -4.58
CA ILE A 12 2.10 -6.82 -3.31
C ILE A 12 1.25 -5.55 -3.21
N ALA A 13 1.15 -4.78 -4.29
CA ALA A 13 0.34 -3.56 -4.34
C ALA A 13 -1.14 -3.86 -4.07
N GLU A 14 -1.72 -4.85 -4.76
CA GLU A 14 -3.11 -5.27 -4.54
C GLU A 14 -3.35 -5.77 -3.12
N SER A 15 -2.39 -6.52 -2.56
CA SER A 15 -2.50 -7.01 -1.18
C SER A 15 -2.53 -5.89 -0.15
N LEU A 16 -1.79 -4.80 -0.41
CA LEU A 16 -1.79 -3.61 0.45
C LEU A 16 -3.07 -2.78 0.28
N ALA A 17 -3.53 -2.58 -0.95
CA ALA A 17 -4.80 -1.89 -1.23
C ALA A 17 -5.99 -2.60 -0.55
N LEU A 18 -6.02 -3.94 -0.59
CA LEU A 18 -7.03 -4.74 0.13
C LEU A 18 -6.98 -4.53 1.65
N ARG A 19 -5.80 -4.26 2.22
CA ARG A 19 -5.66 -3.95 3.65
C ARG A 19 -6.09 -2.52 3.97
N ALA A 20 -5.76 -1.56 3.11
CA ALA A 20 -6.22 -0.18 3.23
C ALA A 20 -7.75 -0.07 3.13
N ALA A 21 -8.39 -0.81 2.23
CA ALA A 21 -9.84 -0.85 2.14
C ALA A 21 -10.51 -1.55 3.33
N GLY A 22 -9.90 -2.61 3.87
CA GLY A 22 -10.50 -3.40 4.95
C GLY A 22 -10.29 -2.83 6.35
N ASP A 23 -9.20 -2.09 6.57
CA ASP A 23 -8.81 -1.55 7.88
C ASP A 23 -7.95 -0.27 7.72
N PRO A 24 -8.54 0.82 7.18
CA PRO A 24 -7.81 2.01 6.74
C PRO A 24 -7.02 2.70 7.86
N HIS A 25 -7.59 2.74 9.06
CA HIS A 25 -7.03 3.45 10.22
C HIS A 25 -6.04 2.62 11.02
N ARG A 26 -5.84 1.34 10.68
CA ARG A 26 -4.82 0.52 11.35
C ARG A 26 -3.43 1.05 11.03
N THR A 27 -2.60 1.16 12.07
CA THR A 27 -1.19 1.53 11.91
C THR A 27 -0.47 0.50 11.05
N PHE A 28 0.14 0.99 9.97
CA PHE A 28 0.97 0.23 9.04
C PHE A 28 2.46 0.40 9.35
N VAL A 29 2.92 1.65 9.52
CA VAL A 29 4.32 1.98 9.81
C VAL A 29 4.42 2.81 11.09
N VAL A 30 5.40 2.49 11.92
CA VAL A 30 5.81 3.29 13.08
C VAL A 30 7.23 3.80 12.83
N LEU A 31 7.41 5.11 12.89
CA LEU A 31 8.69 5.79 12.71
C LEU A 31 8.92 6.74 13.89
N GLY A 32 9.65 6.26 14.90
CA GLY A 32 9.73 6.95 16.19
C GLY A 32 8.33 7.13 16.77
N ASP A 33 7.97 8.38 17.08
CA ASP A 33 6.64 8.74 17.61
C ASP A 33 5.56 8.87 16.52
N ARG A 34 5.95 8.84 15.24
CA ARG A 34 5.01 8.97 14.13
C ARG A 34 4.41 7.61 13.81
N ARG A 35 3.10 7.60 13.59
CA ARG A 35 2.35 6.44 13.12
C ARG A 35 1.71 6.79 11.79
N PHE A 36 1.82 5.89 10.84
CA PHE A 36 1.12 5.99 9.57
C PHE A 36 0.12 4.85 9.46
N THR A 37 -1.09 5.20 9.08
CA THR A 37 -2.16 4.23 8.84
C THR A 37 -2.05 3.64 7.43
N TYR A 38 -2.77 2.54 7.18
CA TYR A 38 -2.81 1.95 5.84
C TYR A 38 -3.29 2.97 4.79
N GLU A 39 -4.38 3.69 5.04
CA GLU A 39 -4.91 4.71 4.12
C GLU A 39 -3.86 5.82 3.79
N GLN A 40 -3.05 6.21 4.78
CA GLN A 40 -2.06 7.27 4.62
C GLN A 40 -0.83 6.82 3.83
N VAL A 41 -0.51 5.53 3.86
CA VAL A 41 0.58 4.99 3.05
C VAL A 41 0.09 4.69 1.65
N ASP A 42 -1.14 4.19 1.50
CA ASP A 42 -1.80 3.95 0.22
C ASP A 42 -1.87 5.25 -0.61
N ALA A 43 -2.47 6.31 -0.05
CA ALA A 43 -2.59 7.61 -0.72
C ALA A 43 -1.22 8.24 -1.10
N ARG A 44 -0.18 8.03 -0.27
CA ARG A 44 1.18 8.52 -0.59
C ARG A 44 1.85 7.68 -1.67
N SER A 45 1.59 6.38 -1.69
CA SER A 45 2.12 5.48 -2.71
C SER A 45 1.48 5.79 -4.06
N ASP A 46 0.17 6.05 -4.10
CA ASP A 46 -0.55 6.49 -5.29
C ASP A 46 -0.03 7.82 -5.83
N ALA A 47 0.16 8.80 -4.95
CA ALA A 47 0.73 10.10 -5.33
C ALA A 47 2.16 9.95 -5.89
N LEU A 48 2.97 9.07 -5.29
CA LEU A 48 4.32 8.78 -5.80
C LEU A 48 4.25 8.07 -7.16
N ALA A 49 3.37 7.08 -7.33
CA ALA A 49 3.20 6.37 -8.59
C ALA A 49 2.78 7.31 -9.73
N ALA A 50 1.83 8.23 -9.46
CA ALA A 50 1.43 9.26 -10.41
C ALA A 50 2.62 10.15 -10.82
N ALA A 51 3.42 10.60 -9.85
CA ALA A 51 4.61 11.41 -10.12
C ALA A 51 5.68 10.65 -10.93
N LEU A 52 5.86 9.34 -10.67
CA LEU A 52 6.79 8.50 -11.46
C LEU A 52 6.29 8.35 -12.91
N HIS A 53 4.99 8.16 -13.09
CA HIS A 53 4.38 8.09 -14.42
C HIS A 53 4.53 9.41 -15.19
N GLU A 54 4.35 10.56 -14.52
CA GLU A 54 4.60 11.89 -15.11
C GLU A 54 6.07 12.08 -15.53
N LEU A 55 7.02 11.39 -14.88
CA LEU A 55 8.43 11.36 -15.26
C LEU A 55 8.74 10.35 -16.39
N GLY A 56 7.72 9.65 -16.92
CA GLY A 56 7.86 8.65 -17.98
C GLY A 56 8.35 7.28 -17.51
N ILE A 57 8.23 6.99 -16.21
CA ILE A 57 8.56 5.68 -15.65
C ILE A 57 7.32 4.79 -15.76
N GLU A 58 7.47 3.67 -16.45
CA GLU A 58 6.41 2.70 -16.72
C GLU A 58 6.63 1.39 -15.98
N ALA A 59 5.60 0.55 -15.95
CA ALA A 59 5.74 -0.83 -15.51
C ALA A 59 6.79 -1.57 -16.36
N GLY A 60 7.67 -2.31 -15.68
CA GLY A 60 8.73 -3.11 -16.30
C GLY A 60 8.33 -4.55 -16.61
#